data_AF-A0A7C5T9E6-F1
#
_entry.id   AF-A0A7C5T9E6-F1
#
_cell.length_a   1.000
_cell.length_b   1.000
_cell.length_c   1.000
_cell.angle_alpha   90.00
_cell.angle_beta   90.00
_cell.angle_gamma   90.00
#
_symmetry.space_group_name_H-M   'P 1'
#
loop_
_entity.id
_entity.type
_entity.pdbx_description
1 polymer ?
#
loop_
_entity_poly.entity_id
_entity_poly.type
_entity_poly.pdbx_seq_one_letter_code
_entity_poly.pdbx_strand_id
1 'polypeptide(L)'
;MASRIKSTELQPFLILQEEGSTHIFFLEDLDFYVVSHFDGEMYRLGFVDLRTRIGVKLPCDRLEEEAAAVVELRDIPWERMGLRAVLTLYPLHCFEEGAEGALALKVNVEPHWAMYDWVKIARIVMSMEAERYLTWLRERVGPVDAVRIING
;
A
#
# COMPACT_ATOMS: atom_id res chain seq x y z
N MET A 1 -3.01 -18.05 -1.29
CA MET A 1 -4.43 -17.87 -0.89
C MET A 1 -4.42 -16.88 0.27
N ALA A 2 -5.24 -15.82 0.23
CA ALA A 2 -5.22 -14.78 1.26
C ALA A 2 -6.06 -15.20 2.47
N SER A 3 -5.51 -15.04 3.68
CA SER A 3 -6.24 -15.23 4.94
C SER A 3 -7.15 -14.03 5.18
N ARG A 4 -8.40 -14.27 5.61
CA ARG A 4 -9.35 -13.21 5.96
C ARG A 4 -9.28 -12.96 7.45
N ILE A 5 -9.00 -11.72 7.83
CA ILE A 5 -8.83 -11.29 9.23
C ILE A 5 -9.40 -9.88 9.42
N LYS A 6 -9.61 -9.47 10.67
CA LYS A 6 -9.83 -8.07 11.03
C LYS A 6 -8.50 -7.32 11.07
N SER A 7 -8.55 -6.01 10.81
CA SER A 7 -7.38 -5.13 10.88
C SER A 7 -6.62 -5.22 12.22
N THR A 8 -7.33 -5.38 13.33
CA THR A 8 -6.77 -5.51 14.68
C THR A 8 -5.96 -6.78 14.88
N GLU A 9 -6.12 -7.78 14.02
CA GLU A 9 -5.43 -9.06 14.11
C GLU A 9 -4.09 -9.06 13.34
N LEU A 10 -3.81 -8.06 12.48
CA LEU A 10 -2.60 -8.08 11.66
C LEU A 10 -1.32 -8.06 12.51
N GLN A 11 -1.28 -7.21 13.55
CA GLN A 11 -0.09 -7.04 14.39
C GLN A 11 0.42 -8.36 14.98
N PRO A 12 -0.40 -9.19 15.67
CA PRO A 12 0.08 -10.48 16.16
C PRO A 12 0.52 -11.43 15.03
N PHE A 13 -0.12 -11.39 13.84
CA PHE A 13 0.35 -12.18 12.71
C PHE A 13 1.74 -11.77 12.21
N LEU A 14 2.04 -10.47 12.19
CA LEU A 14 3.38 -9.99 11.85
C LEU A 14 4.39 -10.44 12.89
N ILE A 15 4.10 -10.27 14.19
CA ILE A 15 5.03 -10.66 15.28
C ILE A 15 5.36 -12.15 15.25
N LEU A 16 4.39 -13.00 14.93
CA LEU A 16 4.54 -14.46 14.90
C LEU A 16 5.02 -15.00 13.55
N GLN A 17 5.29 -14.12 12.58
CA GLN A 17 5.68 -14.54 11.24
C GLN A 17 7.09 -15.15 11.24
N GLU A 18 7.24 -16.31 10.60
CA GLU A 18 8.52 -17.00 10.48
C GLU A 18 9.39 -16.39 9.37
N GLU A 19 10.71 -16.44 9.54
CA GLU A 19 11.67 -16.05 8.51
C GLU A 19 11.47 -16.83 7.20
N GLY A 20 11.60 -16.13 6.07
CA GLY A 20 11.43 -16.69 4.73
C GLY A 20 9.98 -16.85 4.29
N SER A 21 9.00 -16.49 5.14
CA SER A 21 7.59 -16.63 4.82
C SER A 21 7.01 -15.39 4.14
N THR A 22 5.99 -15.62 3.29
CA THR A 22 5.16 -14.57 2.71
C THR A 22 3.71 -14.85 3.04
N HIS A 23 3.05 -13.90 3.70
CA HIS A 23 1.64 -13.96 4.03
C HIS A 23 0.86 -12.90 3.26
N ILE A 24 -0.37 -13.25 2.88
CA ILE A 24 -1.31 -12.35 2.23
C ILE A 24 -2.58 -12.36 3.08
N PHE A 25 -3.02 -11.18 3.47
CA PHE A 25 -4.20 -10.96 4.28
C PHE A 25 -5.19 -10.10 3.54
N PHE A 26 -6.48 -10.41 3.69
CA PHE A 26 -7.58 -9.52 3.35
C PHE A 26 -8.21 -9.02 4.66
N LEU A 27 -8.15 -7.71 4.87
CA LEU A 27 -8.72 -7.03 6.03
C LEU A 27 -10.17 -6.66 5.73
N GLU A 28 -11.09 -7.54 6.14
CA GLU A 28 -12.50 -7.47 5.72
C GLU A 28 -13.27 -6.27 6.28
N ASP A 29 -12.78 -5.66 7.36
CA ASP A 29 -13.37 -4.47 7.97
C ASP A 29 -12.96 -3.17 7.26
N LEU A 30 -11.96 -3.21 6.38
CA LEU A 30 -11.38 -2.03 5.73
C LEU A 30 -11.30 -2.11 4.20
N ASP A 31 -11.62 -3.26 3.61
CA ASP A 31 -11.38 -3.58 2.19
C ASP A 31 -9.93 -3.33 1.78
N PHE A 32 -9.00 -3.85 2.59
CA PHE A 32 -7.56 -3.75 2.36
C PHE A 32 -6.96 -5.13 2.06
N TYR A 33 -6.05 -5.20 1.10
CA TYR A 33 -5.09 -6.30 1.06
C TYR A 33 -3.79 -5.89 1.75
N VAL A 34 -3.21 -6.83 2.49
CA VAL A 34 -1.87 -6.69 3.06
C VAL A 34 -1.02 -7.87 2.62
N VAL A 35 0.17 -7.58 2.09
CA VAL A 35 1.21 -8.56 1.83
C VAL A 35 2.33 -8.32 2.83
N SER A 36 2.79 -9.37 3.49
CA SER A 36 3.93 -9.33 4.40
C SER A 36 4.93 -10.39 4.02
N HIS A 37 6.14 -9.98 3.66
CA HIS A 37 7.27 -10.88 3.49
C HIS A 37 8.32 -10.58 4.56
N PHE A 38 8.76 -11.59 5.30
CA PHE A 38 9.82 -11.44 6.31
C PHE A 38 11.06 -12.22 5.86
N ASP A 39 12.15 -11.52 5.58
CA ASP A 39 13.41 -12.12 5.10
C ASP A 39 14.43 -12.41 6.21
N GLY A 40 14.02 -12.25 7.49
CA GLY A 40 14.90 -12.42 8.66
C GLY A 40 15.52 -11.11 9.13
N GLU A 41 15.76 -10.17 8.21
CA GLU A 41 16.31 -8.85 8.53
C GLU A 41 15.23 -7.76 8.53
N MET A 42 14.29 -7.83 7.59
CA MET A 42 13.29 -6.80 7.36
C MET A 42 11.93 -7.41 6.98
N TYR A 43 10.87 -6.74 7.40
CA TYR A 43 9.54 -6.95 6.84
C TYR A 43 9.38 -6.07 5.60
N ARG A 44 8.95 -6.66 4.49
CA ARG A 44 8.49 -5.96 3.30
C ARG A 44 6.97 -6.00 3.30
N LEU A 45 6.36 -4.88 3.65
CA LEU A 45 4.92 -4.75 3.78
C LEU A 45 4.36 -4.02 2.56
N GLY A 46 3.28 -4.57 2.00
CA GLY A 46 2.49 -3.94 0.95
C GLY A 46 1.04 -3.81 1.41
N PHE A 47 0.49 -2.60 1.32
CA PHE A 47 -0.91 -2.30 1.66
C PHE A 47 -1.61 -1.84 0.40
N VAL A 48 -2.79 -2.37 0.12
CA VAL A 48 -3.59 -2.01 -1.07
C VAL A 48 -4.99 -1.60 -0.61
N ASP A 49 -5.36 -0.34 -0.83
CA ASP A 49 -6.68 0.20 -0.52
C ASP A 49 -7.64 -0.01 -1.69
N LEU A 50 -8.51 -1.02 -1.61
CA LEU A 50 -9.45 -1.33 -2.71
C LEU A 50 -10.55 -0.28 -2.87
N ARG A 51 -10.69 0.62 -1.90
CA ARG A 51 -11.69 1.69 -1.93
C ARG A 51 -11.21 2.90 -2.70
N THR A 52 -9.90 3.09 -2.82
CA THR A 52 -9.30 4.21 -3.57
C THR A 52 -8.82 3.71 -4.93
N ARG A 53 -9.68 3.86 -5.95
CA ARG A 53 -9.42 3.39 -7.31
C ARG A 53 -9.12 4.53 -8.26
N ILE A 54 -8.09 4.35 -9.06
CA ILE A 54 -7.47 5.39 -9.88
C ILE A 54 -7.35 4.86 -11.31
N GLY A 55 -8.05 5.49 -12.25
CA GLY A 55 -7.94 5.20 -13.68
C GLY A 55 -6.82 6.01 -14.34
N VAL A 56 -5.92 5.33 -15.07
CA VAL A 56 -4.80 5.96 -15.78
C VAL A 56 -4.60 5.38 -17.18
N LYS A 57 -4.00 6.17 -18.06
CA LYS A 57 -3.61 5.77 -19.43
C LYS A 57 -2.23 5.09 -19.44
N LEU A 58 -2.08 4.05 -18.64
CA LEU A 58 -0.89 3.20 -18.61
C LEU A 58 -1.24 1.74 -18.87
N PRO A 59 -0.40 0.99 -19.59
CA PRO A 59 -0.50 -0.45 -19.66
C PRO A 59 -0.41 -1.10 -18.28
N CYS A 60 -1.24 -2.11 -18.04
CA CYS A 60 -1.33 -2.80 -16.76
C CYS A 60 -0.01 -3.40 -16.26
N ASP A 61 0.80 -3.95 -17.17
CA ASP A 61 2.08 -4.59 -16.87
C ASP A 61 3.15 -3.60 -16.39
N ARG A 62 2.98 -2.31 -16.69
CA ARG A 62 3.89 -1.23 -16.29
C ARG A 62 3.30 -0.33 -15.21
N LEU A 63 2.04 -0.51 -14.86
CA LEU A 63 1.29 0.37 -13.95
C LEU A 63 2.01 0.58 -12.61
N GLU A 64 2.40 -0.51 -11.96
CA GLU A 64 2.98 -0.46 -10.62
C GLU A 64 4.39 0.18 -10.61
N GLU A 65 5.16 0.03 -11.69
CA GLU A 65 6.49 0.62 -11.81
C GLU A 65 6.39 2.11 -12.19
N GLU A 66 5.58 2.45 -13.19
CA GLU A 66 5.47 3.83 -13.68
C GLU A 66 4.70 4.76 -12.74
N ALA A 67 3.80 4.20 -11.92
CA ALA A 67 3.09 4.93 -10.89
C ALA A 67 3.83 4.96 -9.55
N ALA A 68 5.07 4.43 -9.46
CA ALA A 68 5.82 4.39 -8.22
C ALA A 68 6.41 5.76 -7.85
N ALA A 69 5.98 6.31 -6.71
CA ALA A 69 6.51 7.53 -6.10
C ALA A 69 7.14 7.22 -4.74
N VAL A 70 8.42 7.55 -4.59
CA VAL A 70 9.12 7.47 -3.31
C VAL A 70 8.70 8.64 -2.44
N VAL A 71 8.32 8.36 -1.19
CA VAL A 71 8.03 9.36 -0.17
C VAL A 71 8.90 9.14 1.06
N GLU A 72 9.45 10.24 1.58
CA GLU A 72 10.18 10.26 2.84
C GLU A 72 9.23 10.75 3.94
N LEU A 73 8.94 9.89 4.89
CA LEU A 73 8.03 10.12 5.99
C LEU A 73 8.82 10.45 7.25
N ARG A 74 8.51 11.57 7.89
CA ARG A 74 9.09 11.97 9.18
C ARG A 74 8.08 11.74 10.29
N ASP A 75 8.59 11.40 11.46
CA ASP A 75 7.82 11.12 12.66
C ASP A 75 6.87 9.91 12.50
N ILE A 76 7.28 8.92 11.68
CA ILE A 76 6.56 7.67 11.42
C ILE A 76 7.52 6.48 11.63
N PRO A 77 7.14 5.43 12.39
CA PRO A 77 5.86 5.26 13.10
C PRO A 77 5.75 6.08 14.40
N TRP A 78 6.84 6.74 14.84
CA TRP A 78 6.89 7.53 16.07
C TRP A 78 7.73 8.81 15.90
N GLU A 79 7.62 9.73 16.85
CA GLU A 79 8.38 11.00 16.86
C GLU A 79 9.88 10.76 16.66
N ARG A 80 10.50 11.57 15.80
CA ARG A 80 11.93 11.56 15.42
C ARG A 80 12.38 10.35 14.61
N MET A 81 11.46 9.47 14.22
CA MET A 81 11.75 8.36 13.33
C MET A 81 11.50 8.77 11.88
N GLY A 82 12.31 8.22 10.97
CA GLY A 82 12.18 8.45 9.54
C GLY A 82 11.92 7.13 8.83
N LEU A 83 11.04 7.15 7.84
CA LEU A 83 10.69 5.97 7.06
C LEU A 83 10.56 6.34 5.59
N ARG A 84 11.21 5.56 4.73
CA ARG A 84 11.01 5.65 3.30
C ARG A 84 9.90 4.68 2.88
N ALA A 85 8.92 5.19 2.15
CA ALA A 85 7.85 4.38 1.59
C ALA A 85 7.71 4.63 0.08
N VAL A 86 6.96 3.75 -0.59
CA VAL A 86 6.63 3.89 -2.01
C VAL A 86 5.13 3.85 -2.16
N LEU A 87 4.55 4.93 -2.69
CA LEU A 87 3.17 4.94 -3.16
C LEU A 87 3.15 4.46 -4.61
N THR A 88 2.19 3.63 -4.96
CA THR A 88 2.00 3.13 -6.31
C THR A 88 0.54 2.73 -6.55
N LEU A 89 0.25 2.19 -7.73
CA LEU A 89 -1.04 1.60 -8.09
C LEU A 89 -0.88 0.08 -8.26
N TYR A 90 -1.66 -0.68 -7.49
CA TYR A 90 -1.83 -2.11 -7.72
C TYR A 90 -2.88 -2.34 -8.82
N PRO A 91 -2.57 -3.07 -9.90
CA PRO A 91 -3.50 -3.26 -11.02
C PRO A 91 -4.74 -4.05 -10.58
N LEU A 92 -5.93 -3.48 -10.83
CA LEU A 92 -7.22 -4.15 -10.62
C LEU A 92 -7.84 -4.60 -11.94
N HIS A 93 -7.88 -3.71 -12.92
CA HIS A 93 -8.49 -3.96 -14.22
C HIS A 93 -7.64 -3.38 -15.35
N CYS A 94 -7.54 -4.13 -16.44
CA CYS A 94 -6.77 -3.77 -17.61
C CYS A 94 -7.71 -3.49 -18.78
N PHE A 95 -7.44 -2.40 -19.50
CA PHE A 95 -8.17 -1.97 -20.67
C PHE A 95 -7.21 -1.86 -21.86
N GLU A 96 -7.73 -1.72 -23.08
CA GLU A 96 -6.90 -1.58 -24.28
C GLU A 96 -5.99 -0.35 -24.24
N GLU A 97 -6.46 0.77 -23.66
CA GLU A 97 -5.75 2.04 -23.63
C GLU A 97 -5.33 2.49 -22.20
N GLY A 98 -5.45 1.63 -21.20
CA GLY A 98 -5.15 2.02 -19.82
C GLY A 98 -5.44 0.95 -18.77
N ALA A 99 -5.43 1.37 -17.52
CA ALA A 99 -5.68 0.50 -16.38
C ALA A 99 -6.40 1.23 -15.24
N GLU A 100 -7.18 0.49 -14.47
CA GLU A 100 -7.65 0.90 -13.14
C GLU A 100 -6.75 0.24 -12.10
N GLY A 101 -6.18 1.04 -11.20
CA GLY A 101 -5.38 0.56 -10.09
C GLY A 101 -5.93 1.01 -8.73
N ALA A 102 -5.68 0.21 -7.70
CA ALA A 102 -5.90 0.59 -6.31
C ALA A 102 -4.67 1.31 -5.76
N LEU A 103 -4.88 2.35 -4.95
CA LEU A 103 -3.78 3.00 -4.24
C LEU A 103 -3.07 2.00 -3.32
N ALA A 104 -1.75 1.91 -3.47
CA ALA A 104 -0.91 0.99 -2.72
C ALA A 104 0.25 1.72 -2.04
N LEU A 105 0.65 1.23 -0.87
CA LEU A 105 1.79 1.70 -0.10
C LEU A 105 2.70 0.50 0.17
N LYS A 106 3.97 0.64 -0.15
CA LYS A 106 5.01 -0.32 0.18
C LYS A 106 5.99 0.28 1.16
N VAL A 107 6.38 -0.51 2.15
CA VAL A 107 7.29 -0.06 3.21
C VAL A 107 8.14 -1.23 3.68
N ASN A 108 9.41 -0.96 3.94
CA ASN A 108 10.31 -1.90 4.60
C ASN A 108 10.47 -1.48 6.05
N VAL A 109 10.25 -2.40 6.98
CA VAL A 109 10.27 -2.11 8.42
C VAL A 109 11.13 -3.12 9.17
N GLU A 110 11.86 -2.64 10.17
CA GLU A 110 12.69 -3.50 11.00
C GLU A 110 11.84 -4.42 11.88
N PRO A 111 12.35 -5.59 12.31
CA PRO A 111 11.53 -6.59 13.00
C PRO A 111 10.97 -6.08 14.32
N HIS A 112 11.74 -5.26 15.03
CA HIS A 112 11.31 -4.65 16.28
C HIS A 112 10.18 -3.61 16.10
N TRP A 113 9.89 -3.19 14.88
CA TRP A 113 8.75 -2.31 14.55
C TRP A 113 7.50 -3.08 14.15
N ALA A 114 7.54 -4.41 14.02
CA ALA A 114 6.35 -5.24 13.73
C ALA A 114 5.24 -5.06 14.79
N MET A 115 5.61 -4.61 15.99
CA MET A 115 4.69 -4.30 17.08
C MET A 115 3.88 -3.00 16.89
N TYR A 116 4.05 -2.23 15.82
CA TYR A 116 3.19 -1.08 15.56
C TYR A 116 1.94 -1.47 14.77
N ASP A 117 0.88 -0.65 14.87
CA ASP A 117 -0.34 -0.81 14.08
C ASP A 117 -0.11 -0.31 12.66
N TRP A 118 0.53 -1.16 11.85
CA TRP A 118 0.88 -0.83 10.48
C TRP A 118 -0.33 -0.62 9.57
N VAL A 119 -1.49 -1.20 9.89
CA VAL A 119 -2.72 -0.94 9.13
C VAL A 119 -3.15 0.52 9.33
N LYS A 120 -3.20 0.97 10.58
CA LYS A 120 -3.56 2.35 10.90
C LYS A 120 -2.54 3.33 10.35
N ILE A 121 -1.25 3.03 10.48
CA ILE A 121 -0.17 3.86 9.93
C ILE A 121 -0.31 3.97 8.41
N ALA A 122 -0.46 2.84 7.70
CA ALA A 122 -0.58 2.85 6.24
C ALA A 122 -1.78 3.68 5.77
N ARG A 123 -2.93 3.57 6.45
CA ARG A 123 -4.11 4.38 6.14
C ARG A 123 -3.89 5.87 6.35
N ILE A 124 -3.24 6.25 7.44
CA ILE A 124 -2.91 7.66 7.71
C ILE A 124 -1.97 8.19 6.63
N VAL A 125 -0.90 7.44 6.33
CA VAL A 125 0.08 7.82 5.29
C VAL A 125 -0.61 7.98 3.94
N MET A 126 -1.36 6.97 3.48
CA MET A 126 -2.11 7.04 2.22
C MET A 126 -3.05 8.24 2.20
N SER A 127 -3.77 8.51 3.28
CA SER A 127 -4.70 9.65 3.36
C SER A 127 -3.98 11.00 3.32
N MET A 128 -2.84 11.14 3.99
CA MET A 128 -2.03 12.37 4.00
C MET A 128 -1.39 12.63 2.63
N GLU A 129 -1.00 11.57 1.95
CA GLU A 129 -0.22 11.64 0.73
C GLU A 129 -1.05 11.56 -0.56
N ALA A 130 -2.33 11.15 -0.47
CA ALA A 130 -3.18 10.88 -1.63
C ALA A 130 -3.23 12.06 -2.61
N GLU A 131 -3.53 13.28 -2.15
CA GLU A 131 -3.65 14.44 -3.04
C GLU A 131 -2.32 14.80 -3.71
N ARG A 132 -1.23 14.75 -2.95
CA ARG A 132 0.13 15.01 -3.47
C ARG A 132 0.52 13.96 -4.50
N TYR A 133 0.25 12.69 -4.19
CA TYR A 133 0.50 11.57 -5.08
C TYR A 133 -0.31 11.65 -6.36
N LEU A 134 -1.61 11.97 -6.29
CA LEU A 134 -2.47 12.13 -7.46
C LEU A 134 -2.01 13.28 -8.35
N THR A 135 -1.56 14.39 -7.76
CA THR A 135 -1.01 15.53 -8.51
C THR A 135 0.26 15.11 -9.24
N TRP A 136 1.21 14.49 -8.53
CA TRP A 136 2.44 13.95 -9.12
C TRP A 136 2.16 12.94 -10.23
N LEU A 137 1.21 12.03 -10.00
CA LEU A 137 0.83 11.00 -10.97
C LEU A 137 0.28 11.65 -12.24
N ARG A 138 -0.59 12.65 -12.10
CA ARG A 138 -1.14 13.39 -13.25
C ARG A 138 -0.06 14.08 -14.08
N GLU A 139 0.95 14.65 -13.44
CA GLU A 139 2.10 15.26 -14.11
C GLU A 139 2.98 14.23 -14.81
N ARG A 140 3.11 13.02 -14.23
CA ARG A 140 3.99 11.97 -14.71
C ARG A 140 3.43 11.13 -15.85
N VAL A 141 2.13 10.81 -15.81
CA VAL A 141 1.49 9.83 -16.71
C VAL A 141 0.33 10.43 -17.52
N GLY A 142 0.01 11.71 -17.30
CA GLY A 142 -1.09 12.40 -17.98
C GLY A 142 -2.40 12.32 -17.19
N PRO A 143 -3.56 12.55 -17.84
CA PRO A 143 -4.85 12.60 -17.17
C PRO A 143 -5.13 11.37 -16.31
N VAL A 144 -5.67 11.62 -15.12
CA VAL A 144 -6.20 10.61 -14.20
C VAL A 144 -7.71 10.67 -14.31
N ASP A 145 -8.32 9.65 -14.91
CA ASP A 145 -9.70 9.73 -15.45
C ASP A 145 -10.79 9.53 -14.39
N ALA A 146 -10.50 8.79 -13.31
CA ALA A 146 -11.44 8.58 -12.22
C ALA A 146 -10.71 8.32 -10.90
N VAL A 147 -11.06 9.06 -9.86
CA VAL A 147 -10.81 8.68 -8.47
C VAL A 147 -12.15 8.25 -7.89
N ARG A 148 -12.35 6.95 -7.70
CA ARG A 148 -13.50 6.44 -6.97
C ARG A 148 -13.05 6.18 -5.54
N ILE A 149 -13.62 6.92 -4.60
CA ILE A 149 -13.56 6.59 -3.17
C ILE A 149 -14.87 5.86 -2.85
N ILE A 150 -14.79 4.55 -2.65
CA ILE A 150 -15.95 3.76 -2.24
C ILE A 150 -16.16 3.96 -0.74
N ASN A 151 -17.16 4.79 -0.39
CA ASN A 151 -17.61 4.90 0.99
C ASN A 151 -18.47 3.68 1.32
N GLY A 152 -17.94 2.80 2.17
CA GLY A 152 -18.69 1.74 2.84
C GLY A 152 -19.32 2.24 4.14
#